data_AF-A0A1I0I3R7-F1
#
_entry.id   AF-A0A1I0I3R7-F1
#
_cell.length_a   1.000
_cell.length_b   1.000
_cell.length_c   1.000
_cell.angle_alpha   90.00
_cell.angle_beta   90.00
_cell.angle_gamma   90.00
#
_symmetry.space_group_name_H-M   'P 1'
#
loop_
_entity.id
_entity.type
_entity.pdbx_description
1 polymer ?
#
loop_
_entity_poly.entity_id
_entity_poly.type
_entity_poly.pdbx_seq_one_letter_code
_entity_poly.pdbx_strand_id
1 'polypeptide(L)'
;MRPDFYTHSLLNYISVRTTLTPLLFLSLSGLLAALPGRADTLTLAPAYYNVDAQKHLILVNKKPVDLQIESGEQNSHLTLDQTYTFTKPLQTPTTRTGYEAAYDGTRYAVYFTDLPILSVSTRDSIQDTPSIAAKLTLVDGSGQTLTADLGIEYRGGFSQTYPKKSYELSFWQDSTGDKSRDVRLLGMRSDNKYNLQALYNEPLRVRNKSSHELWQEIHQPTYLAQEPEAKSGIALQYVEVFVNGAYRGIYALTERVDRKQLKLKKYSNGITGELYKGDDWGPAVTFSGLPDFDNGSETWGGFEYKHPDEKIDWTNLHGFVGFVRNSPEREFLATYQQKFNLRNAVDYYLFMNLLRADDNRGKNLYIARYKQGEPYFYVPWDLDGVFGNGWDGSNVNVTNDLLSNGFYDRLWQDRTANGFRATLRTRWAELRQTIITEEHILDKFRANQDLLQRNAVYEREQLAWTGFAPAEMNTQLDYTANWLANRLRFLDATFGAPFDIITATPVAAANRLMLYPNPSSDVITVETGATGPTELTLRDLTGRLVLQTTLRGSKPRLDVRQLPKGLYLATLSASGQLAPRTARVVIN
;
A
#
# COMPACT_ATOMS: atom_id res chain seq x y z
N MET A 1 43.24 12.90 46.52
CA MET A 1 44.53 12.43 47.09
C MET A 1 44.21 11.35 48.13
N ARG A 2 44.61 10.10 47.89
CA ARG A 2 44.76 9.05 48.92
C ARG A 2 46.04 9.37 49.75
N PRO A 3 46.37 8.73 50.91
CA PRO A 3 45.91 7.42 51.41
C PRO A 3 45.73 7.28 52.94
N ASP A 4 45.35 6.04 53.29
CA ASP A 4 45.27 5.37 54.60
C ASP A 4 46.55 5.44 55.45
N PHE A 5 46.42 5.26 56.79
CA PHE A 5 46.85 4.02 57.48
C PHE A 5 46.91 4.09 59.04
N TYR A 6 46.57 2.94 59.66
CA TYR A 6 47.10 2.31 60.89
C TYR A 6 46.81 2.97 62.28
N THR A 7 46.62 2.28 63.42
CA THR A 7 47.16 0.99 63.94
C THR A 7 46.51 0.56 65.29
N HIS A 8 46.64 -0.74 65.63
CA HIS A 8 46.80 -1.35 67.00
C HIS A 8 45.59 -1.37 67.98
N SER A 9 45.38 -2.30 68.95
CA SER A 9 46.13 -3.40 69.59
C SER A 9 45.15 -4.19 70.50
N LEU A 10 45.14 -5.54 70.52
CA LEU A 10 45.63 -6.46 71.59
C LEU A 10 44.66 -6.91 72.71
N LEU A 11 44.95 -8.15 73.17
CA LEU A 11 44.74 -8.83 74.46
C LEU A 11 43.51 -9.78 74.55
N ASN A 12 43.70 -11.12 74.53
CA ASN A 12 44.22 -12.05 75.58
C ASN A 12 43.07 -12.53 76.51
N TYR A 13 42.94 -13.75 77.06
CA TYR A 13 43.85 -14.84 77.44
C TYR A 13 42.97 -16.03 77.99
N ILE A 14 43.23 -17.33 77.76
CA ILE A 14 43.73 -18.39 78.72
C ILE A 14 42.88 -19.67 78.53
N SER A 15 43.45 -20.77 77.99
CA SER A 15 43.96 -22.00 78.67
C SER A 15 42.85 -23.03 78.97
N VAL A 16 42.97 -24.34 78.70
CA VAL A 16 43.97 -25.30 79.21
C VAL A 16 44.10 -26.51 78.26
N ARG A 17 45.30 -27.10 78.29
CA ARG A 17 45.85 -28.21 77.49
C ARG A 17 45.31 -29.61 77.84
N THR A 18 45.34 -30.50 76.85
CA THR A 18 45.89 -31.88 77.01
C THR A 18 46.52 -32.34 75.69
N THR A 19 47.73 -32.87 75.79
CA THR A 19 48.68 -33.28 74.74
C THR A 19 48.47 -34.71 74.28
N LEU A 20 48.58 -34.99 72.97
CA LEU A 20 49.35 -36.12 72.40
C LEU A 20 49.46 -36.01 70.86
N THR A 21 50.69 -36.24 70.40
CA THR A 21 51.35 -36.23 69.09
C THR A 21 50.52 -36.54 67.82
N PRO A 22 50.67 -35.79 66.70
CA PRO A 22 50.19 -36.24 65.39
C PRO A 22 51.34 -36.74 64.48
N LEU A 23 51.12 -37.91 63.88
CA LEU A 23 51.74 -38.30 62.61
C LEU A 23 51.32 -37.29 61.53
N LEU A 24 52.30 -36.80 60.77
CA LEU A 24 52.06 -36.08 59.51
C LEU A 24 51.45 -37.05 58.48
N PHE A 25 50.15 -36.89 58.20
CA PHE A 25 49.57 -37.32 56.94
C PHE A 25 49.23 -36.05 56.14
N LEU A 26 49.94 -35.86 55.02
CA LEU A 26 49.53 -34.92 53.98
C LEU A 26 48.14 -35.35 53.49
N SER A 27 47.11 -34.62 53.90
CA SER A 27 45.81 -34.66 53.21
C SER A 27 45.92 -33.77 51.98
N LEU A 28 46.10 -34.41 50.84
CA LEU A 28 45.88 -33.80 49.54
C LEU A 28 44.40 -33.42 49.46
N SER A 29 44.10 -32.20 49.86
CA SER A 29 42.80 -31.57 49.61
C SER A 29 42.74 -31.31 48.12
N GLY A 30 42.29 -32.30 47.36
CA GLY A 30 41.88 -32.10 45.99
C GLY A 30 40.73 -31.11 45.99
N LEU A 31 41.04 -29.82 45.77
CA LEU A 31 40.13 -28.94 45.07
C LEU A 31 39.78 -29.67 43.76
N LEU A 32 38.67 -30.39 43.75
CA LEU A 32 37.88 -30.50 42.54
C LEU A 32 37.43 -29.08 42.24
N ALA A 33 38.26 -28.37 41.48
CA ALA A 33 37.79 -27.29 40.65
C ALA A 33 36.57 -27.86 39.92
N ALA A 34 35.38 -27.31 40.21
CA ALA A 34 34.25 -27.50 39.33
C ALA A 34 34.74 -27.10 37.94
N LEU A 35 34.92 -28.08 37.07
CA LEU A 35 35.04 -27.82 35.64
C LEU A 35 33.82 -26.96 35.29
N PRO A 36 33.98 -25.82 34.59
CA PRO A 36 32.81 -25.11 34.07
C PRO A 36 31.98 -26.14 33.32
N GLY A 37 30.73 -26.32 33.77
CA GLY A 37 29.85 -27.35 33.26
C GLY A 37 29.55 -27.03 31.81
N ARG A 38 30.12 -27.82 30.88
CA ARG A 38 29.76 -27.82 29.46
C ARG A 38 28.25 -27.71 29.34
N ALA A 39 27.74 -26.64 28.73
CA ALA A 39 26.34 -26.57 28.33
C ALA A 39 26.07 -27.69 27.31
N ASP A 40 25.58 -28.86 27.75
CA ASP A 40 25.23 -29.99 26.88
C ASP A 40 23.79 -29.92 26.37
N THR A 41 22.95 -29.09 26.98
CA THR A 41 21.52 -28.98 26.66
C THR A 41 21.09 -27.54 26.48
N LEU A 42 20.60 -27.21 25.28
CA LEU A 42 19.90 -25.95 25.02
C LEU A 42 18.43 -26.08 25.45
N THR A 43 17.99 -25.30 26.42
CA THR A 43 16.59 -25.32 26.88
C THR A 43 15.88 -24.02 26.51
N LEU A 44 14.69 -24.12 25.90
CA LEU A 44 13.91 -22.95 25.46
C LEU A 44 12.50 -22.97 26.03
N ALA A 45 12.01 -21.82 26.47
CA ALA A 45 10.63 -21.67 26.91
C ALA A 45 9.64 -21.78 25.73
N PRO A 46 8.40 -22.25 25.95
CA PRO A 46 7.39 -22.47 24.89
C PRO A 46 7.12 -21.28 23.97
N ALA A 47 7.31 -20.04 24.44
CA ALA A 47 7.13 -18.86 23.59
C ALA A 47 8.16 -18.75 22.45
N TYR A 48 9.31 -19.41 22.57
CA TYR A 48 10.43 -19.25 21.64
C TYR A 48 10.51 -20.36 20.58
N TYR A 49 9.55 -21.26 20.47
CA TYR A 49 9.59 -22.31 19.46
C TYR A 49 8.21 -22.75 18.98
N ASN A 50 8.17 -23.32 17.79
CA ASN A 50 7.03 -24.06 17.26
C ASN A 50 7.53 -25.38 16.67
N VAL A 51 6.79 -26.47 16.92
CA VAL A 51 7.08 -27.81 16.40
C VAL A 51 5.96 -28.22 15.45
N ASP A 52 6.27 -28.43 14.17
CA ASP A 52 5.40 -29.09 13.21
C ASP A 52 5.77 -30.58 13.18
N ALA A 53 5.02 -31.38 13.94
CA ALA A 53 5.22 -32.82 14.01
C ALA A 53 4.91 -33.55 12.69
N GLN A 54 4.13 -32.96 11.78
CA GLN A 54 3.79 -33.58 10.50
C GLN A 54 4.89 -33.40 9.45
N LYS A 55 5.52 -32.23 9.44
CA LYS A 55 6.66 -31.93 8.55
C LYS A 55 8.03 -32.19 9.18
N HIS A 56 8.03 -32.63 10.44
CA HIS A 56 9.22 -32.78 11.27
C HIS A 56 10.10 -31.52 11.24
N LEU A 57 9.50 -30.37 11.56
CA LEU A 57 10.16 -29.08 11.58
C LEU A 57 10.08 -28.46 12.97
N ILE A 58 11.20 -27.94 13.46
CA ILE A 58 11.30 -27.13 14.66
C ILE A 58 11.77 -25.73 14.24
N LEU A 59 10.97 -24.72 14.54
CA LEU A 59 11.34 -23.32 14.30
C LEU A 59 11.50 -22.59 15.63
N VAL A 60 12.72 -22.16 15.92
CA VAL A 60 13.09 -21.40 17.11
C VAL A 60 13.12 -19.91 16.81
N ASN A 61 12.35 -19.12 17.56
CA ASN A 61 12.27 -17.66 17.44
C ASN A 61 13.01 -16.95 18.58
N LYS A 62 14.28 -17.30 18.75
CA LYS A 62 15.18 -16.62 19.67
C LYS A 62 16.46 -16.30 18.93
N LYS A 63 16.90 -15.04 19.03
CA LYS A 63 18.10 -14.57 18.32
C LYS A 63 19.29 -15.42 18.73
N PRO A 64 20.12 -15.89 17.78
CA PRO A 64 21.27 -16.72 18.12
C PRO A 64 22.23 -16.09 19.14
N VAL A 65 22.38 -14.75 19.12
CA VAL A 65 23.20 -14.01 20.09
C VAL A 65 22.70 -14.14 21.54
N ASP A 66 21.40 -14.37 21.73
CA ASP A 66 20.76 -14.50 23.06
C ASP A 66 20.76 -15.95 23.56
N LEU A 67 21.27 -16.90 22.76
CA LEU A 67 21.39 -18.30 23.14
C LEU A 67 22.74 -18.63 23.80
N GLN A 68 23.72 -17.71 23.71
CA GLN A 68 25.02 -17.71 24.39
C GLN A 68 25.59 -19.10 24.69
N ILE A 69 26.07 -19.79 23.66
CA ILE A 69 26.93 -20.98 23.83
C ILE A 69 28.36 -20.47 23.98
N GLU A 70 29.00 -20.73 25.12
CA GLU A 70 30.36 -20.23 25.37
C GLU A 70 31.36 -20.80 24.34
N SER A 71 32.41 -20.03 24.06
CA SER A 71 33.44 -20.44 23.10
C SER A 71 34.09 -21.75 23.54
N GLY A 72 33.92 -22.82 22.75
CA GLY A 72 34.42 -24.16 23.07
C GLY A 72 33.39 -25.09 23.69
N GLU A 73 32.18 -24.61 23.96
CA GLU A 73 31.03 -25.42 24.37
C GLU A 73 30.16 -25.85 23.19
N GLN A 74 29.36 -26.90 23.41
CA GLN A 74 28.44 -27.43 22.42
C GLN A 74 27.24 -28.11 23.11
N ASN A 75 26.05 -27.85 22.60
CA ASN A 75 24.84 -28.51 23.07
C ASN A 75 24.56 -29.77 22.22
N SER A 76 24.56 -30.95 22.85
CA SER A 76 24.15 -32.20 22.20
C SER A 76 22.63 -32.40 22.25
N HIS A 77 21.95 -31.71 23.15
CA HIS A 77 20.51 -31.84 23.38
C HIS A 77 19.78 -30.49 23.23
N LEU A 78 18.51 -30.57 22.82
CA LEU A 78 17.58 -29.45 22.72
C LEU A 78 16.30 -29.80 23.47
N THR A 79 16.02 -29.11 24.58
CA THR A 79 14.82 -29.32 25.40
C THR A 79 13.78 -28.25 25.08
N LEU A 80 12.68 -28.69 24.48
CA LEU A 80 11.51 -27.91 24.09
C LEU A 80 10.25 -28.46 24.78
N ASP A 81 9.30 -29.00 24.01
CA ASP A 81 8.16 -29.82 24.44
C ASP A 81 8.60 -31.26 24.77
N GLN A 82 9.66 -31.70 24.11
CA GLN A 82 10.40 -32.93 24.35
C GLN A 82 11.91 -32.62 24.41
N THR A 83 12.72 -33.62 24.77
CA THR A 83 14.18 -33.53 24.65
C THR A 83 14.63 -34.21 23.37
N TYR A 84 15.14 -33.40 22.43
CA TYR A 84 15.69 -33.84 21.17
C TYR A 84 17.22 -33.96 21.28
N THR A 85 17.81 -34.92 20.58
CA THR A 85 19.27 -35.07 20.47
C THR A 85 19.72 -34.54 19.11
N PHE A 86 20.59 -33.54 19.08
CA PHE A 86 21.18 -33.05 17.83
C PHE A 86 22.01 -34.15 17.17
N THR A 87 21.88 -34.32 15.86
CA THR A 87 22.70 -35.31 15.13
C THR A 87 24.15 -34.85 14.96
N LYS A 88 24.38 -33.53 15.08
CA LYS A 88 25.69 -32.91 15.27
C LYS A 88 25.57 -31.86 16.39
N PRO A 89 26.41 -31.88 17.43
CA PRO A 89 26.32 -30.91 18.53
C PRO A 89 26.28 -29.47 18.04
N LEU A 90 25.38 -28.67 18.61
CA LEU A 90 25.18 -27.27 18.27
C LEU A 90 26.22 -26.40 19.00
N GLN A 91 27.14 -25.80 18.24
CA GLN A 91 28.19 -24.91 18.80
C GLN A 91 27.85 -23.43 18.63
N THR A 92 27.46 -23.02 17.43
CA THR A 92 27.11 -21.62 17.14
C THR A 92 25.82 -21.60 16.33
N PRO A 93 24.65 -21.36 16.96
CA PRO A 93 23.42 -21.21 16.24
C PRO A 93 23.53 -20.00 15.30
N THR A 94 22.91 -20.11 14.14
CA THR A 94 22.75 -19.01 13.19
C THR A 94 21.37 -19.13 12.57
N THR A 95 20.86 -18.03 12.03
CA THR A 95 19.61 -18.01 11.28
C THR A 95 19.77 -18.47 9.82
N ARG A 96 21.01 -18.70 9.37
CA ARG A 96 21.36 -18.88 7.95
C ARG A 96 21.34 -20.32 7.45
N THR A 97 21.21 -21.30 8.34
CA THR A 97 21.26 -22.73 7.99
C THR A 97 20.30 -23.53 8.84
N GLY A 98 19.82 -24.65 8.29
CA GLY A 98 19.17 -25.70 9.07
C GLY A 98 20.16 -26.54 9.86
N TYR A 99 19.66 -27.12 10.93
CA TYR A 99 20.29 -28.15 11.76
C TYR A 99 19.36 -29.37 11.82
N GLU A 100 19.79 -30.46 12.44
CA GLU A 100 18.99 -31.67 12.57
C GLU A 100 19.05 -32.19 14.02
N ALA A 101 17.89 -32.51 14.57
CA ALA A 101 17.76 -33.14 15.88
C ALA A 101 16.76 -34.29 15.81
N ALA A 102 16.87 -35.27 16.71
CA ALA A 102 16.03 -36.44 16.72
C ALA A 102 15.33 -36.64 18.06
N TYR A 103 14.08 -37.08 18.01
CA TYR A 103 13.32 -37.53 19.17
C TYR A 103 12.59 -38.81 18.79
N ASP A 104 12.68 -39.84 19.64
CA ASP A 104 12.05 -41.15 19.44
C ASP A 104 12.27 -41.74 18.02
N GLY A 105 13.52 -41.70 17.55
CA GLY A 105 13.91 -42.18 16.22
C GLY A 105 13.47 -41.30 15.04
N THR A 106 12.65 -40.27 15.27
CA THR A 106 12.19 -39.33 14.24
C THR A 106 13.12 -38.14 14.15
N ARG A 107 13.55 -37.78 12.94
CA ARG A 107 14.44 -36.64 12.68
C ARG A 107 13.64 -35.40 12.34
N TYR A 108 14.03 -34.28 12.94
CA TYR A 108 13.46 -32.97 12.75
C TYR A 108 14.51 -32.01 12.18
N ALA A 109 14.11 -31.23 11.18
CA ALA A 109 14.88 -30.07 10.75
C ALA A 109 14.69 -28.95 11.78
N VAL A 110 15.79 -28.36 12.26
CA VAL A 110 15.78 -27.31 13.27
C VAL A 110 16.30 -26.01 12.65
N TYR A 111 15.53 -24.95 12.77
CA TYR A 111 15.90 -23.63 12.25
C TYR A 111 15.77 -22.57 13.34
N PHE A 112 16.64 -21.57 13.27
CA PHE A 112 16.52 -20.35 14.06
C PHE A 112 16.07 -19.21 13.16
N THR A 113 15.20 -18.34 13.64
CA THR A 113 14.75 -17.17 12.89
C THR A 113 14.62 -15.93 13.76
N ASP A 114 14.99 -14.80 13.18
CA ASP A 114 14.76 -13.45 13.72
C ASP A 114 13.43 -12.86 13.26
N LEU A 115 12.69 -13.55 12.37
CA LEU A 115 11.39 -13.12 11.88
C LEU A 115 10.31 -13.42 12.93
N PRO A 116 9.28 -12.56 13.08
CA PRO A 116 8.15 -12.86 13.95
C PRO A 116 7.42 -14.12 13.50
N ILE A 117 6.95 -14.92 14.46
CA ILE A 117 6.10 -16.08 14.19
C ILE A 117 4.66 -15.76 14.55
N LEU A 118 3.75 -15.98 13.61
CA LEU A 118 2.31 -15.89 13.78
C LEU A 118 1.69 -17.29 13.74
N SER A 119 1.14 -17.72 14.86
CA SER A 119 0.45 -19.01 15.01
C SER A 119 -1.05 -18.81 15.15
N VAL A 120 -1.82 -19.48 14.30
CA VAL A 120 -3.28 -19.53 14.37
C VAL A 120 -3.73 -20.92 14.81
N SER A 121 -4.66 -20.98 15.74
CA SER A 121 -5.36 -22.20 16.12
C SER A 121 -6.87 -22.04 15.93
N THR A 122 -7.50 -23.01 15.30
CA THR A 122 -8.94 -23.04 15.06
C THR A 122 -9.46 -24.47 15.02
N ARG A 123 -10.73 -24.66 15.39
CA ARG A 123 -11.41 -25.95 15.39
C ARG A 123 -12.02 -26.27 14.04
N ASP A 124 -12.47 -25.24 13.34
CA ASP A 124 -13.21 -25.38 12.09
C ASP A 124 -12.29 -25.23 10.88
N SER A 125 -12.73 -25.73 9.73
CA SER A 125 -12.01 -25.51 8.49
C SER A 125 -12.19 -24.07 8.03
N ILE A 126 -11.07 -23.37 7.79
CA ILE A 126 -11.08 -22.00 7.26
C ILE A 126 -11.73 -22.02 5.86
N GLN A 127 -12.63 -21.08 5.58
CA GLN A 127 -13.35 -20.92 4.31
C GLN A 127 -13.20 -19.49 3.80
N ASP A 128 -13.69 -19.20 2.59
CA ASP A 128 -13.69 -17.84 2.00
C ASP A 128 -14.54 -16.86 2.80
N THR A 129 -15.78 -17.25 3.09
CA THR A 129 -16.69 -16.48 3.95
C THR A 129 -17.78 -17.43 4.47
N PRO A 130 -18.31 -17.25 5.69
CA PRO A 130 -17.92 -16.26 6.69
C PRO A 130 -16.61 -16.63 7.41
N SER A 131 -16.00 -15.62 8.04
CA SER A 131 -14.93 -15.80 9.04
C SER A 131 -15.33 -16.79 10.12
N ILE A 132 -14.38 -17.66 10.48
CA ILE A 132 -14.53 -18.62 11.58
C ILE A 132 -13.71 -18.18 12.80
N ALA A 133 -14.12 -18.65 13.99
CA ALA A 133 -13.42 -18.37 15.23
C ALA A 133 -12.04 -19.05 15.27
N ALA A 134 -11.04 -18.30 15.71
CA ALA A 134 -9.67 -18.73 15.87
C ALA A 134 -8.99 -17.99 17.03
N LYS A 135 -7.83 -18.49 17.45
CA LYS A 135 -6.91 -17.79 18.35
C LYS A 135 -5.60 -17.54 17.64
N LEU A 136 -5.11 -16.32 17.76
CA LEU A 136 -3.83 -15.89 17.23
C LEU A 136 -2.84 -15.70 18.36
N THR A 137 -1.62 -16.16 18.14
CA THR A 137 -0.43 -15.81 18.91
C THR A 137 0.61 -15.24 17.94
N LEU A 138 1.08 -14.03 18.18
CA LEU A 138 2.21 -13.44 17.48
C LEU A 138 3.35 -13.29 18.48
N VAL A 139 4.51 -13.86 18.15
CA VAL A 139 5.74 -13.70 18.93
C VAL A 139 6.77 -12.99 18.07
N ASP A 140 7.44 -11.98 18.61
CA ASP A 140 8.59 -11.35 17.97
C ASP A 140 9.92 -11.99 18.42
N GLY A 141 11.02 -11.64 17.75
CA GLY A 141 12.35 -12.17 18.08
C GLY A 141 12.90 -11.75 19.46
N SER A 142 12.18 -10.95 20.25
CA SER A 142 12.51 -10.65 21.66
C SER A 142 11.72 -11.53 22.65
N GLY A 143 10.72 -12.27 22.17
CA GLY A 143 9.78 -13.04 22.99
C GLY A 143 8.54 -12.24 23.40
N GLN A 144 8.38 -10.99 22.92
CA GLN A 144 7.15 -10.26 23.14
C GLN A 144 6.01 -10.99 22.46
N THR A 145 5.00 -11.33 23.24
CA THR A 145 3.87 -12.15 22.79
C THR A 145 2.58 -11.33 22.78
N LEU A 146 1.87 -11.35 21.66
CA LEU A 146 0.50 -10.86 21.54
C LEU A 146 -0.43 -12.04 21.32
N THR A 147 -1.51 -12.12 22.11
CA THR A 147 -2.60 -13.06 21.89
C THR A 147 -3.91 -12.33 21.60
N ALA A 148 -4.74 -12.94 20.75
CA ALA A 148 -6.05 -12.41 20.40
C ALA A 148 -7.03 -13.51 20.02
N ASP A 149 -8.31 -13.31 20.38
CA ASP A 149 -9.41 -13.97 19.70
C ASP A 149 -9.57 -13.31 18.31
N LEU A 150 -9.83 -14.15 17.31
CA LEU A 150 -9.68 -13.80 15.90
C LEU A 150 -10.80 -14.43 15.07
N GLY A 151 -11.38 -13.66 14.16
CA GLY A 151 -12.05 -14.18 12.96
C GLY A 151 -11.03 -14.38 11.84
N ILE A 152 -11.00 -15.57 11.25
CA ILE A 152 -10.13 -15.89 10.13
C ILE A 152 -10.93 -16.46 8.95
N GLU A 153 -10.60 -16.00 7.75
CA GLU A 153 -11.13 -16.50 6.49
C GLU A 153 -10.04 -16.51 5.42
N TYR A 154 -10.25 -17.28 4.36
CA TYR A 154 -9.45 -17.14 3.15
C TYR A 154 -9.73 -15.79 2.49
N ARG A 155 -8.76 -15.30 1.72
CA ARG A 155 -8.93 -14.08 0.95
C ARG A 155 -8.31 -14.18 -0.43
N GLY A 156 -8.77 -13.30 -1.31
CA GLY A 156 -8.33 -13.19 -2.70
C GLY A 156 -9.36 -13.78 -3.66
N GLY A 157 -9.20 -13.55 -4.95
CA GLY A 157 -10.02 -14.22 -5.97
C GLY A 157 -9.30 -15.48 -6.45
N PHE A 158 -8.55 -15.34 -7.54
CA PHE A 158 -7.79 -16.44 -8.13
C PHE A 158 -6.80 -17.10 -7.17
N SER A 159 -6.16 -16.33 -6.27
CA SER A 159 -5.15 -16.85 -5.35
C SER A 159 -5.70 -17.87 -4.33
N GLN A 160 -7.02 -17.96 -4.16
CA GLN A 160 -7.65 -19.04 -3.40
C GLN A 160 -7.52 -20.41 -4.07
N THR A 161 -7.16 -20.49 -5.35
CA THR A 161 -6.89 -21.77 -6.02
C THR A 161 -5.52 -22.35 -5.65
N TYR A 162 -4.59 -21.52 -5.16
CA TYR A 162 -3.24 -21.95 -4.79
C TYR A 162 -3.22 -22.87 -3.56
N PRO A 163 -2.29 -23.82 -3.45
CA PRO A 163 -2.12 -24.67 -2.27
C PRO A 163 -1.89 -23.85 -0.98
N LYS A 164 -1.09 -22.80 -1.06
CA LYS A 164 -0.83 -21.87 0.05
C LYS A 164 -1.85 -20.73 0.04
N LYS A 165 -2.78 -20.76 0.99
CA LYS A 165 -3.86 -19.77 1.10
C LYS A 165 -3.40 -18.48 1.74
N SER A 166 -3.95 -17.36 1.29
CA SER A 166 -3.89 -16.07 1.98
C SER A 166 -5.08 -15.95 2.94
N TYR A 167 -4.93 -15.16 4.02
CA TYR A 167 -5.95 -15.01 5.05
C TYR A 167 -6.32 -13.55 5.31
N GLU A 168 -7.60 -13.27 5.56
CA GLU A 168 -8.03 -12.05 6.26
C GLU A 168 -8.10 -12.35 7.77
N LEU A 169 -7.62 -11.40 8.58
CA LEU A 169 -7.57 -11.47 10.04
C LEU A 169 -8.47 -10.38 10.61
N SER A 170 -9.53 -10.76 11.32
CA SER A 170 -10.44 -9.85 12.04
C SER A 170 -10.26 -10.01 13.56
N PHE A 171 -9.71 -9.01 14.24
CA PHE A 171 -9.44 -9.08 15.68
C PHE A 171 -10.70 -8.83 16.50
N TRP A 172 -11.04 -9.80 17.35
CA TRP A 172 -12.26 -9.79 18.14
C TRP A 172 -11.97 -9.42 19.60
N GLN A 173 -12.93 -8.77 20.25
CA GLN A 173 -12.89 -8.47 21.68
C GLN A 173 -13.34 -9.67 22.52
N ASP A 174 -14.12 -10.56 21.91
CA ASP A 174 -14.68 -11.76 22.51
C ASP A 174 -14.54 -12.95 21.55
N SER A 175 -14.88 -14.15 22.03
CA SER A 175 -14.80 -15.38 21.24
C SER A 175 -15.91 -15.54 20.20
N THR A 176 -16.88 -14.62 20.16
CA THR A 176 -18.07 -14.69 19.28
C THR A 176 -17.95 -13.83 18.04
N GLY A 177 -17.12 -12.78 18.08
CA GLY A 177 -16.92 -11.87 16.95
C GLY A 177 -17.94 -10.74 16.87
N ASP A 178 -18.83 -10.62 17.86
CA ASP A 178 -19.84 -9.55 17.94
C ASP A 178 -19.21 -8.17 18.13
N LYS A 179 -18.01 -8.12 18.74
CA LYS A 179 -17.24 -6.90 18.95
C LYS A 179 -15.83 -7.05 18.43
N SER A 180 -15.35 -6.02 17.75
CA SER A 180 -13.98 -5.94 17.27
C SER A 180 -13.04 -5.27 18.28
N ARG A 181 -11.77 -5.63 18.25
CA ARG A 181 -10.70 -5.00 19.04
C ARG A 181 -9.59 -4.49 18.13
N ASP A 182 -9.22 -3.21 18.27
CA ASP A 182 -8.03 -2.67 17.63
C ASP A 182 -6.75 -3.21 18.30
N VAL A 183 -5.78 -3.65 17.51
CA VAL A 183 -4.44 -4.05 17.93
C VAL A 183 -3.39 -3.30 17.12
N ARG A 184 -2.13 -3.28 17.57
CA ARG A 184 -0.98 -2.81 16.78
C ARG A 184 -0.04 -3.98 16.55
N LEU A 185 0.29 -4.26 15.31
CA LEU A 185 1.17 -5.37 14.93
C LEU A 185 2.41 -4.82 14.25
N LEU A 186 3.60 -5.15 14.76
CA LEU A 186 4.90 -4.95 14.08
C LEU A 186 5.12 -3.53 13.52
N GLY A 187 4.74 -2.50 14.29
CA GLY A 187 4.89 -1.10 13.91
C GLY A 187 3.85 -0.57 12.90
N MET A 188 2.88 -1.39 12.48
CA MET A 188 1.74 -0.96 11.67
C MET A 188 0.73 -0.13 12.48
N ARG A 189 -0.20 0.52 11.79
CA ARG A 189 -1.30 1.28 12.41
C ARG A 189 -2.10 0.42 13.39
N SER A 190 -2.79 1.07 14.32
CA SER A 190 -3.78 0.42 15.18
C SER A 190 -5.00 0.02 14.35
N ASP A 191 -5.37 -1.26 14.35
CA ASP A 191 -6.51 -1.73 13.58
C ASP A 191 -7.13 -3.03 14.07
N ASN A 192 -8.36 -3.30 13.65
CA ASN A 192 -9.04 -4.56 13.91
C ASN A 192 -9.00 -5.52 12.70
N LYS A 193 -8.46 -5.10 11.55
CA LYS A 193 -8.34 -5.93 10.36
C LYS A 193 -6.95 -5.85 9.72
N TYR A 194 -6.37 -7.02 9.44
CA TYR A 194 -5.10 -7.17 8.73
C TYR A 194 -5.20 -8.31 7.73
N ASN A 195 -4.24 -8.40 6.81
CA ASN A 195 -4.17 -9.50 5.86
C ASN A 195 -2.85 -10.27 6.01
N LEU A 196 -2.90 -11.58 5.80
CA LEU A 196 -1.74 -12.42 5.56
C LEU A 196 -1.71 -12.83 4.10
N GLN A 197 -0.76 -12.30 3.35
CA GLN A 197 -0.57 -12.63 1.94
C GLN A 197 0.44 -13.75 1.78
N ALA A 198 0.05 -14.80 1.07
CA ALA A 198 0.83 -16.03 0.91
C ALA A 198 2.09 -15.86 0.06
N LEU A 199 2.13 -14.83 -0.80
CA LEU A 199 3.23 -14.57 -1.75
C LEU A 199 3.52 -15.78 -2.67
N TYR A 200 2.55 -16.69 -2.86
CA TYR A 200 2.79 -18.04 -3.37
C TYR A 200 3.30 -18.07 -4.82
N ASN A 201 2.77 -17.19 -5.66
CA ASN A 201 3.13 -17.02 -7.06
C ASN A 201 4.36 -16.13 -7.28
N GLU A 202 4.96 -15.57 -6.23
CA GLU A 202 6.16 -14.75 -6.37
C GLU A 202 7.44 -15.59 -6.19
N PRO A 203 8.24 -15.88 -7.22
CA PRO A 203 9.43 -16.73 -7.07
C PRO A 203 10.36 -16.36 -5.91
N LEU A 204 10.59 -15.06 -5.70
CA LEU A 204 11.46 -14.56 -4.63
C LEU A 204 10.74 -14.22 -3.33
N ARG A 205 9.39 -14.15 -3.33
CA ARG A 205 8.56 -13.65 -2.21
C ARG A 205 8.82 -12.17 -1.82
N VAL A 206 9.27 -11.32 -2.76
CA VAL A 206 9.70 -9.94 -2.45
C VAL A 206 9.05 -8.83 -3.28
N ARG A 207 8.37 -9.14 -4.38
CA ARG A 207 7.88 -8.14 -5.36
C ARG A 207 6.82 -7.26 -4.75
N ASN A 208 5.80 -7.84 -4.13
CA ASN A 208 4.68 -7.05 -3.64
C ASN A 208 5.10 -6.09 -2.53
N LYS A 209 5.97 -6.54 -1.60
CA LYS A 209 6.56 -5.69 -0.56
C LYS A 209 7.43 -4.58 -1.15
N SER A 210 8.37 -4.92 -2.04
CA SER A 210 9.28 -3.94 -2.66
C SER A 210 8.51 -2.88 -3.45
N SER A 211 7.43 -3.28 -4.13
CA SER A 211 6.59 -2.39 -4.94
C SER A 211 5.77 -1.43 -4.09
N HIS A 212 5.16 -1.90 -2.99
CA HIS A 212 4.44 -1.03 -2.07
C HIS A 212 5.36 -0.06 -1.30
N GLU A 213 6.60 -0.46 -1.00
CA GLU A 213 7.62 0.42 -0.43
C GLU A 213 8.03 1.51 -1.44
N LEU A 214 8.26 1.13 -2.70
CA LEU A 214 8.59 2.07 -3.76
C LEU A 214 7.46 3.09 -4.02
N TRP A 215 6.20 2.64 -4.03
CA TRP A 215 5.05 3.55 -4.19
C TRP A 215 5.02 4.64 -3.12
N GLN A 216 5.31 4.29 -1.86
CA GLN A 216 5.31 5.24 -0.75
C GLN A 216 6.47 6.24 -0.83
N GLU A 217 7.55 5.93 -1.56
CA GLU A 217 8.60 6.91 -1.85
C GLU A 217 8.21 7.84 -3.01
N ILE A 218 7.51 7.30 -4.01
CA ILE A 218 7.07 8.06 -5.20
C ILE A 218 5.94 9.03 -4.84
N HIS A 219 4.96 8.60 -4.05
CA HIS A 219 3.74 9.37 -3.82
C HIS A 219 3.38 9.50 -2.34
N GLN A 220 3.01 10.71 -1.94
CA GLN A 220 2.51 11.06 -0.62
C GLN A 220 1.17 11.79 -0.76
N PRO A 221 0.17 11.57 0.13
CA PRO A 221 -1.12 12.22 0.01
C PRO A 221 -1.01 13.74 0.00
N THR A 222 -1.78 14.41 -0.87
CA THR A 222 -1.71 15.87 -1.03
C THR A 222 -2.34 16.65 0.14
N TYR A 223 -3.04 15.96 1.03
CA TYR A 223 -3.71 16.50 2.21
C TYR A 223 -3.02 16.12 3.53
N LEU A 224 -1.74 15.73 3.48
CA LEU A 224 -0.94 15.39 4.67
C LEU A 224 -0.88 16.53 5.71
N ALA A 225 -0.95 17.79 5.28
CA ALA A 225 -0.98 18.93 6.21
C ALA A 225 -2.22 18.90 7.12
N GLN A 226 -3.33 18.34 6.64
CA GLN A 226 -4.56 18.17 7.42
C GLN A 226 -4.63 16.81 8.11
N GLU A 227 -4.02 15.78 7.52
CA GLU A 227 -4.02 14.40 8.03
C GLU A 227 -2.59 13.84 8.03
N PRO A 228 -1.74 14.20 9.02
CA PRO A 228 -0.32 13.81 9.03
C PRO A 228 -0.08 12.30 9.09
N GLU A 229 -1.10 11.53 9.48
CA GLU A 229 -1.07 10.07 9.57
C GLU A 229 -1.61 9.37 8.30
N ALA A 230 -2.05 10.10 7.27
CA ALA A 230 -2.53 9.50 6.03
C ALA A 230 -1.36 8.86 5.26
N LYS A 231 -1.57 7.66 4.72
CA LYS A 231 -0.58 6.98 3.87
C LYS A 231 -1.18 6.65 2.52
N SER A 232 -0.42 6.85 1.46
CA SER A 232 -0.83 6.58 0.07
C SER A 232 -0.84 5.10 -0.31
N GLY A 233 -0.32 4.21 0.55
CA GLY A 233 -0.23 2.77 0.35
C GLY A 233 -0.26 2.03 1.68
N ILE A 234 0.15 0.76 1.70
CA ILE A 234 0.12 -0.11 2.88
C ILE A 234 1.52 -0.40 3.42
N ALA A 235 1.63 -0.63 4.73
CA ALA A 235 2.81 -1.28 5.31
C ALA A 235 2.71 -2.81 5.21
N LEU A 236 3.87 -3.47 5.03
CA LEU A 236 4.00 -4.93 5.00
C LEU A 236 5.17 -5.37 5.89
N GLN A 237 4.99 -6.46 6.63
CA GLN A 237 6.06 -7.12 7.40
C GLN A 237 6.06 -8.62 7.13
N TYR A 238 7.25 -9.21 7.01
CA TYR A 238 7.39 -10.66 6.87
C TYR A 238 7.11 -11.36 8.20
N VAL A 239 6.31 -12.42 8.16
CA VAL A 239 6.03 -13.29 9.30
C VAL A 239 6.02 -14.76 8.88
N GLU A 240 6.55 -15.62 9.73
CA GLU A 240 6.50 -17.07 9.56
C GLU A 240 5.18 -17.58 10.14
N VAL A 241 4.41 -18.38 9.40
CA VAL A 241 3.03 -18.71 9.80
C VAL A 241 2.86 -20.18 10.15
N PHE A 242 2.16 -20.44 11.26
CA PHE A 242 1.62 -21.76 11.62
C PHE A 242 0.10 -21.71 11.67
N VAL A 243 -0.55 -22.75 11.16
CA VAL A 243 -2.01 -22.95 11.30
C VAL A 243 -2.26 -24.35 11.83
N ASN A 244 -2.87 -24.44 13.02
CA ASN A 244 -3.09 -25.69 13.75
C ASN A 244 -1.81 -26.53 13.92
N GLY A 245 -0.71 -25.87 14.30
CA GLY A 245 0.61 -26.51 14.49
C GLY A 245 1.35 -26.85 13.19
N ALA A 246 0.70 -26.78 12.02
CA ALA A 246 1.35 -27.01 10.75
C ALA A 246 1.99 -25.71 10.23
N TYR A 247 3.29 -25.76 9.93
CA TYR A 247 4.02 -24.68 9.31
C TYR A 247 3.50 -24.42 7.89
N ARG A 248 3.23 -23.16 7.57
CA ARG A 248 2.68 -22.70 6.29
C ARG A 248 3.66 -21.88 5.47
N GLY A 249 4.87 -21.61 5.96
CA GLY A 249 5.85 -20.81 5.24
C GLY A 249 5.82 -19.33 5.62
N ILE A 250 6.53 -18.53 4.81
CA ILE A 250 6.63 -17.08 4.96
C ILE A 250 5.40 -16.37 4.38
N TYR A 251 4.89 -15.36 5.07
CA TYR A 251 3.80 -14.51 4.61
C TYR A 251 4.20 -13.04 4.71
N ALA A 252 3.51 -12.18 3.96
CA ALA A 252 3.46 -10.75 4.27
C ALA A 252 2.20 -10.44 5.08
N LEU A 253 2.39 -10.04 6.34
CA LEU A 253 1.35 -9.36 7.12
C LEU A 253 1.21 -7.94 6.60
N THR A 254 0.00 -7.51 6.25
CA THR A 254 -0.21 -6.20 5.61
C THR A 254 -1.35 -5.41 6.27
N GLU A 255 -1.18 -4.08 6.26
CA GLU A 255 -2.30 -3.14 6.40
C GLU A 255 -3.28 -3.30 5.22
N ARG A 256 -4.42 -2.61 5.28
CA ARG A 256 -5.43 -2.54 4.22
C ARG A 256 -5.48 -1.16 3.58
N VAL A 257 -5.79 -1.10 2.29
CA VAL A 257 -6.25 0.15 1.68
C VAL A 257 -7.72 0.33 2.05
N ASP A 258 -7.99 1.32 2.88
CA ASP A 258 -9.33 1.65 3.33
C ASP A 258 -9.44 3.13 3.72
N ARG A 259 -10.64 3.53 4.14
CA ARG A 259 -10.91 4.88 4.65
C ARG A 259 -9.97 5.28 5.79
N LYS A 260 -9.59 4.35 6.67
CA LYS A 260 -8.71 4.63 7.83
C LYS A 260 -7.27 4.92 7.38
N GLN A 261 -6.78 4.26 6.33
CA GLN A 261 -5.41 4.38 5.82
C GLN A 261 -5.21 5.73 5.17
N LEU A 262 -6.16 6.07 4.32
CA LEU A 262 -6.18 7.29 3.54
C LEU A 262 -6.77 8.47 4.34
N LYS A 263 -7.21 8.24 5.59
CA LYS A 263 -7.88 9.24 6.43
C LYS A 263 -9.04 9.95 5.73
N LEU A 264 -9.78 9.24 4.87
CA LEU A 264 -10.94 9.81 4.19
C LEU A 264 -12.00 10.20 5.21
N LYS A 265 -12.72 11.29 4.94
CA LYS A 265 -13.76 11.77 5.83
C LYS A 265 -14.92 10.78 5.90
N LYS A 266 -15.40 10.57 7.13
CA LYS A 266 -16.55 9.70 7.41
C LYS A 266 -17.82 10.27 6.79
N TYR A 267 -18.82 9.42 6.62
CA TYR A 267 -20.17 9.88 6.32
C TYR A 267 -20.65 10.86 7.41
N SER A 268 -21.26 11.97 7.01
CA SER A 268 -21.75 12.99 7.93
C SER A 268 -22.89 13.77 7.28
N ASN A 269 -24.14 13.34 7.50
CA ASN A 269 -25.33 13.88 6.82
C ASN A 269 -25.21 13.88 5.29
N GLY A 270 -24.46 12.90 4.74
CA GLY A 270 -24.11 12.83 3.33
C GLY A 270 -22.73 12.21 3.11
N ILE A 271 -22.49 11.81 1.85
CA ILE A 271 -21.20 11.27 1.41
C ILE A 271 -20.16 12.38 1.48
N THR A 272 -19.11 12.17 2.26
CA THR A 272 -18.02 13.14 2.42
C THR A 272 -16.74 12.63 1.78
N GLY A 273 -16.13 11.57 2.31
CA GLY A 273 -15.05 10.84 1.64
C GLY A 273 -15.59 9.67 0.82
N GLU A 274 -14.82 9.19 -0.15
CA GLU A 274 -15.24 8.14 -1.08
C GLU A 274 -14.09 7.18 -1.37
N LEU A 275 -14.37 5.87 -1.46
CA LEU A 275 -13.39 4.85 -1.86
C LEU A 275 -14.07 3.78 -2.72
N TYR A 276 -13.44 3.47 -3.85
CA TYR A 276 -13.90 2.49 -4.81
C TYR A 276 -12.71 1.63 -5.24
N LYS A 277 -12.87 0.31 -5.27
CA LYS A 277 -11.83 -0.61 -5.73
C LYS A 277 -12.11 -0.99 -7.18
N GLY A 278 -11.11 -0.93 -8.06
CA GLY A 278 -11.17 -1.59 -9.36
C GLY A 278 -11.03 -3.10 -9.15
N ASP A 279 -12.10 -3.83 -9.40
CA ASP A 279 -12.19 -5.27 -9.12
C ASP A 279 -11.98 -6.12 -10.39
N ASP A 280 -12.32 -5.57 -11.56
CA ASP A 280 -12.08 -6.18 -12.87
C ASP A 280 -11.77 -5.13 -13.94
N TRP A 281 -11.75 -5.50 -15.23
CA TRP A 281 -11.52 -4.57 -16.35
C TRP A 281 -12.81 -4.10 -17.03
N GLY A 282 -13.86 -3.92 -16.24
CA GLY A 282 -15.16 -3.48 -16.69
C GLY A 282 -15.15 -2.10 -17.35
N PRO A 283 -16.25 -1.75 -18.02
CA PRO A 283 -16.30 -0.57 -18.88
C PRO A 283 -16.13 0.75 -18.12
N ALA A 284 -16.66 0.86 -16.90
CA ALA A 284 -16.59 2.11 -16.15
C ALA A 284 -15.18 2.35 -15.58
N VAL A 285 -14.57 1.32 -14.99
CA VAL A 285 -13.24 1.45 -14.37
C VAL A 285 -12.11 1.64 -15.37
N THR A 286 -12.27 1.08 -16.58
CA THR A 286 -11.33 1.33 -17.69
C THR A 286 -11.68 2.58 -18.51
N PHE A 287 -12.77 3.27 -18.17
CA PHE A 287 -13.31 4.42 -18.92
C PHE A 287 -13.64 4.13 -20.39
N SER A 288 -13.89 2.86 -20.74
CA SER A 288 -14.28 2.44 -22.08
C SER A 288 -15.80 2.46 -22.31
N GLY A 289 -16.59 2.52 -21.23
CA GLY A 289 -18.04 2.64 -21.29
C GLY A 289 -18.62 3.28 -20.03
N LEU A 290 -19.92 3.60 -20.10
CA LEU A 290 -20.67 4.19 -19.00
C LEU A 290 -22.01 3.42 -18.89
N PRO A 291 -22.01 2.23 -18.28
CA PRO A 291 -23.24 1.49 -18.03
C PRO A 291 -24.08 2.20 -16.96
N ASP A 292 -25.39 2.00 -17.01
CA ASP A 292 -26.29 2.41 -15.94
C ASP A 292 -25.87 1.77 -14.60
N PHE A 293 -26.10 2.49 -13.49
CA PHE A 293 -25.76 2.01 -12.16
C PHE A 293 -27.02 1.67 -11.35
N ASP A 294 -26.85 0.79 -10.37
CA ASP A 294 -27.85 0.45 -9.37
C ASP A 294 -27.27 0.71 -7.96
N ASN A 295 -27.90 1.60 -7.20
CA ASN A 295 -27.51 1.90 -5.82
C ASN A 295 -27.91 0.79 -4.82
N GLY A 296 -28.58 -0.27 -5.28
CA GLY A 296 -28.76 -1.52 -4.55
C GLY A 296 -27.59 -2.50 -4.67
N SER A 297 -26.58 -2.20 -5.51
CA SER A 297 -25.43 -3.08 -5.77
C SER A 297 -24.11 -2.50 -5.26
N GLU A 298 -23.32 -3.32 -4.58
CA GLU A 298 -21.94 -3.01 -4.18
C GLU A 298 -20.95 -3.03 -5.34
N THR A 299 -21.37 -3.48 -6.53
CA THR A 299 -20.53 -3.46 -7.73
C THR A 299 -21.16 -2.68 -8.87
N TRP A 300 -20.34 -1.97 -9.65
CA TRP A 300 -20.77 -1.23 -10.83
C TRP A 300 -19.63 -1.05 -11.83
N GLY A 301 -19.83 -1.52 -13.07
CA GLY A 301 -18.94 -1.24 -14.21
C GLY A 301 -17.46 -1.62 -14.00
N GLY A 302 -17.19 -2.62 -13.16
CA GLY A 302 -15.87 -3.10 -12.77
C GLY A 302 -15.31 -2.50 -11.48
N PHE A 303 -16.07 -1.64 -10.80
CA PHE A 303 -15.78 -1.19 -9.46
C PHE A 303 -16.53 -2.01 -8.40
N GLU A 304 -15.92 -2.08 -7.21
CA GLU A 304 -16.54 -2.47 -5.95
C GLU A 304 -16.57 -1.25 -5.00
N TYR A 305 -17.72 -0.99 -4.37
CA TYR A 305 -17.93 0.12 -3.44
C TYR A 305 -17.27 -0.19 -2.09
N LYS A 306 -16.47 0.73 -1.55
CA LYS A 306 -15.70 0.47 -0.31
C LYS A 306 -15.91 1.49 0.80
N HIS A 307 -16.30 2.72 0.49
CA HIS A 307 -16.61 3.74 1.49
C HIS A 307 -17.45 4.86 0.84
N PRO A 308 -18.52 5.35 1.50
CA PRO A 308 -19.00 4.97 2.84
C PRO A 308 -19.76 3.65 2.95
N ASP A 309 -19.71 3.03 4.13
CA ASP A 309 -20.46 1.79 4.44
C ASP A 309 -21.95 2.08 4.70
N GLU A 310 -22.27 3.31 5.11
CA GLU A 310 -23.62 3.70 5.52
C GLU A 310 -24.60 3.86 4.34
N LYS A 311 -24.08 4.09 3.13
CA LYS A 311 -24.90 4.29 1.93
C LYS A 311 -24.07 4.03 0.67
N ILE A 312 -24.57 3.14 -0.18
CA ILE A 312 -24.09 3.00 -1.56
C ILE A 312 -24.75 4.06 -2.42
N ASP A 313 -23.93 4.87 -3.10
CA ASP A 313 -24.38 5.83 -4.09
C ASP A 313 -23.32 6.04 -5.17
N TRP A 314 -23.56 5.51 -6.36
CA TRP A 314 -22.63 5.57 -7.49
C TRP A 314 -22.68 6.91 -8.24
N THR A 315 -23.60 7.81 -7.91
CA THR A 315 -23.85 9.06 -8.66
C THR A 315 -22.56 9.88 -8.87
N ASN A 316 -21.73 10.02 -7.83
CA ASN A 316 -20.52 10.82 -7.89
C ASN A 316 -19.45 10.21 -8.80
N LEU A 317 -19.22 8.91 -8.69
CA LEU A 317 -18.24 8.21 -9.52
C LEU A 317 -18.74 8.06 -10.96
N HIS A 318 -20.01 7.72 -11.14
CA HIS A 318 -20.67 7.70 -12.45
C HIS A 318 -20.56 9.05 -13.16
N GLY A 319 -20.83 10.15 -12.47
CA GLY A 319 -20.64 11.50 -13.02
C GLY A 319 -19.20 11.79 -13.43
N PHE A 320 -18.20 11.25 -12.73
CA PHE A 320 -16.80 11.39 -13.10
C PHE A 320 -16.42 10.51 -14.31
N VAL A 321 -16.82 9.25 -14.34
CA VAL A 321 -16.62 8.37 -15.52
C VAL A 321 -17.30 8.97 -16.75
N GLY A 322 -18.52 9.49 -16.58
CA GLY A 322 -19.25 10.19 -17.64
C GLY A 322 -18.55 11.46 -18.12
N PHE A 323 -17.96 12.25 -17.23
CA PHE A 323 -17.10 13.38 -17.60
C PHE A 323 -15.89 12.92 -18.43
N VAL A 324 -15.17 11.89 -17.97
CA VAL A 324 -13.99 11.36 -18.70
C VAL A 324 -14.40 10.82 -20.07
N ARG A 325 -15.53 10.11 -20.18
CA ARG A 325 -15.94 9.51 -21.45
C ARG A 325 -16.57 10.51 -22.42
N ASN A 326 -17.45 11.36 -21.94
CA ASN A 326 -18.40 12.09 -22.80
C ASN A 326 -18.07 13.57 -22.97
N SER A 327 -17.30 14.21 -22.06
CA SER A 327 -16.99 15.64 -22.23
C SER A 327 -16.12 15.86 -23.47
N PRO A 328 -16.39 16.89 -24.30
CA PRO A 328 -15.51 17.26 -25.41
C PRO A 328 -14.07 17.51 -24.94
N GLU A 329 -13.07 17.26 -25.80
CA GLU A 329 -11.65 17.39 -25.45
C GLU A 329 -11.31 18.73 -24.78
N ARG A 330 -11.77 19.83 -25.36
CA ARG A 330 -11.56 21.17 -24.81
C ARG A 330 -12.09 21.32 -23.38
N GLU A 331 -13.27 20.79 -23.09
CA GLU A 331 -13.89 20.87 -21.76
C GLU A 331 -13.15 19.99 -20.75
N PHE A 332 -12.79 18.77 -21.18
CA PHE A 332 -12.02 17.85 -20.35
C PHE A 332 -10.68 18.47 -19.95
N LEU A 333 -9.89 18.93 -20.92
CA LEU A 333 -8.57 19.53 -20.68
C LEU A 333 -8.65 20.76 -19.76
N ALA A 334 -9.73 21.54 -19.85
CA ALA A 334 -9.95 22.70 -18.99
C ALA A 334 -10.38 22.34 -17.54
N THR A 335 -10.90 21.13 -17.31
CA THR A 335 -11.65 20.81 -16.08
C THR A 335 -11.09 19.63 -15.30
N TYR A 336 -10.37 18.69 -15.93
CA TYR A 336 -10.00 17.42 -15.28
C TYR A 336 -9.20 17.62 -14.00
N GLN A 337 -8.32 18.64 -13.93
CA GLN A 337 -7.49 18.91 -12.75
C GLN A 337 -8.33 19.32 -11.52
N GLN A 338 -9.56 19.79 -11.71
CA GLN A 338 -10.50 20.08 -10.62
C GLN A 338 -11.20 18.80 -10.12
N LYS A 339 -11.25 17.76 -10.96
CA LYS A 339 -11.95 16.50 -10.68
C LYS A 339 -11.00 15.37 -10.29
N PHE A 340 -9.73 15.45 -10.68
CA PHE A 340 -8.70 14.46 -10.42
C PHE A 340 -7.36 15.13 -10.12
N ASN A 341 -6.62 14.61 -9.13
CA ASN A 341 -5.40 15.21 -8.65
C ASN A 341 -4.27 14.96 -9.67
N LEU A 342 -3.80 16.02 -10.32
CA LEU A 342 -2.82 15.92 -11.40
C LEU A 342 -1.52 15.24 -10.94
N ARG A 343 -0.99 15.61 -9.77
CA ARG A 343 0.25 15.03 -9.23
C ARG A 343 0.11 13.53 -9.02
N ASN A 344 -0.97 13.09 -8.38
CA ASN A 344 -1.24 11.67 -8.19
C ASN A 344 -1.48 10.95 -9.53
N ALA A 345 -2.20 11.53 -10.47
CA ALA A 345 -2.40 10.93 -11.80
C ALA A 345 -1.07 10.67 -12.49
N VAL A 346 -0.13 11.62 -12.42
CA VAL A 346 1.23 11.48 -12.96
C VAL A 346 2.02 10.42 -12.19
N ASP A 347 2.08 10.51 -10.86
CA ASP A 347 2.83 9.56 -10.03
C ASP A 347 2.34 8.12 -10.26
N TYR A 348 1.02 7.91 -10.32
CA TYR A 348 0.43 6.60 -10.59
C TYR A 348 0.71 6.11 -12.01
N TYR A 349 0.66 6.98 -13.02
CA TYR A 349 0.96 6.59 -14.41
C TYR A 349 2.42 6.18 -14.58
N LEU A 350 3.34 6.95 -13.97
CA LEU A 350 4.76 6.61 -13.93
C LEU A 350 4.99 5.29 -13.22
N PHE A 351 4.33 5.07 -12.07
CA PHE A 351 4.45 3.84 -11.30
C PHE A 351 3.91 2.61 -12.04
N MET A 352 2.67 2.67 -12.52
CA MET A 352 2.02 1.60 -13.30
C MET A 352 2.89 1.19 -14.50
N ASN A 353 3.43 2.18 -15.22
CA ASN A 353 4.29 1.90 -16.36
C ASN A 353 5.71 1.46 -15.96
N LEU A 354 6.30 1.99 -14.89
CA LEU A 354 7.59 1.52 -14.37
C LEU A 354 7.55 0.02 -14.04
N LEU A 355 6.50 -0.40 -13.34
CA LEU A 355 6.29 -1.79 -12.94
C LEU A 355 5.80 -2.67 -14.10
N ARG A 356 5.25 -2.04 -15.15
CA ARG A 356 4.44 -2.67 -16.20
C ARG A 356 3.32 -3.53 -15.59
N ALA A 357 2.59 -2.93 -14.66
CA ALA A 357 1.55 -3.55 -13.85
C ALA A 357 0.23 -3.71 -14.67
N ASP A 358 0.13 -4.82 -15.41
CA ASP A 358 -0.90 -5.05 -16.44
C ASP A 358 -2.34 -4.99 -15.89
N ASP A 359 -2.59 -5.58 -14.72
CA ASP A 359 -3.89 -5.57 -14.06
C ASP A 359 -4.30 -4.14 -13.64
N ASN A 360 -3.33 -3.31 -13.21
CA ASN A 360 -3.49 -2.01 -12.55
C ASN A 360 -4.03 -0.87 -13.43
N ARG A 361 -4.46 -1.18 -14.67
CA ARG A 361 -5.18 -0.27 -15.58
C ARG A 361 -6.69 -0.17 -15.29
N GLY A 362 -7.24 -1.16 -14.57
CA GLY A 362 -8.67 -1.26 -14.25
C GLY A 362 -8.97 -2.13 -13.03
N LYS A 363 -8.12 -3.12 -12.75
CA LYS A 363 -8.19 -3.99 -11.59
C LYS A 363 -7.05 -3.68 -10.62
N ASN A 364 -7.11 -4.12 -9.36
CA ASN A 364 -5.99 -4.00 -8.43
C ASN A 364 -5.56 -2.53 -8.18
N LEU A 365 -6.54 -1.64 -8.14
CA LEU A 365 -6.36 -0.24 -7.83
C LEU A 365 -7.56 0.29 -7.05
N TYR A 366 -7.41 1.45 -6.42
CA TYR A 366 -8.52 2.18 -5.83
C TYR A 366 -8.61 3.58 -6.42
N ILE A 367 -9.83 4.07 -6.57
CA ILE A 367 -10.14 5.49 -6.76
C ILE A 367 -10.70 6.02 -5.44
N ALA A 368 -10.11 7.09 -4.94
CA ALA A 368 -10.48 7.67 -3.65
C ALA A 368 -10.68 9.18 -3.75
N ARG A 369 -11.50 9.72 -2.85
CA ARG A 369 -11.68 11.16 -2.63
C ARG A 369 -11.62 11.44 -1.13
N TYR A 370 -10.75 12.37 -0.72
CA TYR A 370 -10.53 12.71 0.69
C TYR A 370 -11.80 13.29 1.33
N LYS A 371 -12.39 14.30 0.69
CA LYS A 371 -13.67 14.91 1.08
C LYS A 371 -14.41 15.52 -0.11
N GLN A 372 -15.67 15.91 0.10
CA GLN A 372 -16.51 16.56 -0.91
C GLN A 372 -15.82 17.80 -1.53
N GLY A 373 -15.93 17.93 -2.84
CA GLY A 373 -15.37 19.05 -3.61
C GLY A 373 -13.87 18.94 -3.90
N GLU A 374 -13.19 17.93 -3.36
CA GLU A 374 -11.80 17.65 -3.69
C GLU A 374 -11.65 16.66 -4.85
N PRO A 375 -10.52 16.71 -5.59
CA PRO A 375 -10.28 15.81 -6.69
C PRO A 375 -10.11 14.36 -6.25
N TYR A 376 -10.49 13.43 -7.13
CA TYR A 376 -10.16 12.01 -6.99
C TYR A 376 -8.66 11.75 -7.13
N PHE A 377 -8.20 10.62 -6.61
CA PHE A 377 -6.83 10.12 -6.74
C PHE A 377 -6.79 8.59 -6.74
N TYR A 378 -5.74 8.01 -7.34
CA TYR A 378 -5.47 6.58 -7.38
C TYR A 378 -4.62 6.10 -6.21
N VAL A 379 -4.83 4.84 -5.82
CA VAL A 379 -4.00 4.09 -4.88
C VAL A 379 -3.77 2.68 -5.44
N PRO A 380 -2.52 2.22 -5.61
CA PRO A 380 -2.25 0.89 -6.13
C PRO A 380 -2.51 -0.20 -5.08
N TRP A 381 -2.83 -1.39 -5.55
CA TRP A 381 -3.04 -2.59 -4.76
C TRP A 381 -2.52 -3.81 -5.52
N ASP A 382 -2.23 -4.90 -4.81
CA ASP A 382 -1.89 -6.22 -5.39
C ASP A 382 -0.82 -6.14 -6.50
N LEU A 383 0.43 -6.00 -6.07
CA LEU A 383 1.60 -5.72 -6.91
C LEU A 383 2.57 -6.91 -6.95
N ASP A 384 2.03 -8.11 -7.07
CA ASP A 384 2.79 -9.36 -7.23
C ASP A 384 3.18 -9.63 -8.69
N GLY A 385 2.26 -9.40 -9.64
CA GLY A 385 2.45 -9.54 -11.09
C GLY A 385 3.10 -8.32 -11.76
N VAL A 386 4.33 -7.98 -11.38
CA VAL A 386 5.05 -6.78 -11.82
C VAL A 386 6.53 -7.05 -12.08
N PHE A 387 7.26 -6.07 -12.64
CA PHE A 387 8.71 -6.13 -12.90
C PHE A 387 9.13 -7.33 -13.76
N GLY A 388 8.33 -7.61 -14.79
CA GLY A 388 8.57 -8.74 -15.70
C GLY A 388 7.99 -10.07 -15.22
N ASN A 389 7.23 -10.12 -14.13
CA ASN A 389 6.47 -11.32 -13.77
C ASN A 389 4.98 -11.15 -14.11
N GLY A 390 4.39 -12.22 -14.63
CA GLY A 390 2.94 -12.35 -14.78
C GLY A 390 2.26 -12.64 -13.44
N TRP A 391 0.93 -12.56 -13.43
CA TRP A 391 0.09 -12.85 -12.27
C TRP A 391 0.22 -14.30 -11.76
N ASP A 392 0.68 -15.23 -12.61
CA ASP A 392 0.93 -16.63 -12.28
C ASP A 392 2.38 -16.90 -11.82
N GLY A 393 3.22 -15.86 -11.79
CA GLY A 393 4.64 -15.95 -11.45
C GLY A 393 5.58 -16.22 -12.63
N SER A 394 5.05 -16.45 -13.83
CA SER A 394 5.85 -16.67 -15.03
C SER A 394 6.61 -15.40 -15.47
N ASN A 395 7.72 -15.56 -16.18
CA ASN A 395 8.47 -14.44 -16.72
C ASN A 395 7.80 -13.90 -17.99
N VAL A 396 7.56 -12.60 -18.06
CA VAL A 396 6.94 -11.86 -19.16
C VAL A 396 7.91 -10.78 -19.65
N ASN A 397 8.62 -11.08 -20.74
CA ASN A 397 9.71 -10.23 -21.24
C ASN A 397 9.23 -9.06 -22.13
N VAL A 398 8.22 -8.32 -21.66
CA VAL A 398 7.73 -7.11 -22.32
C VAL A 398 8.26 -5.89 -21.58
N THR A 399 9.10 -5.09 -22.24
CA THR A 399 9.76 -3.93 -21.62
C THR A 399 9.48 -2.61 -22.35
N ASN A 400 8.82 -2.66 -23.51
CA ASN A 400 8.79 -1.58 -24.50
C ASN A 400 7.37 -1.13 -24.91
N ASP A 401 6.38 -1.30 -24.04
CA ASP A 401 5.00 -0.84 -24.21
C ASP A 401 4.58 0.19 -23.15
N LEU A 402 3.50 0.92 -23.39
CA LEU A 402 2.83 1.71 -22.36
C LEU A 402 1.48 1.10 -22.05
N LEU A 403 1.19 0.95 -20.76
CA LEU A 403 -0.12 0.64 -20.25
C LEU A 403 -0.92 1.94 -20.12
N SER A 404 -2.20 1.86 -20.46
CA SER A 404 -3.14 2.99 -20.40
C SER A 404 -4.57 2.50 -20.11
N ASN A 405 -5.45 3.46 -19.89
CA ASN A 405 -6.90 3.31 -19.89
C ASN A 405 -7.54 4.57 -20.49
N GLY A 406 -8.87 4.59 -20.67
CA GLY A 406 -9.54 5.71 -21.32
C GLY A 406 -9.32 7.07 -20.62
N PHE A 407 -9.03 7.10 -19.32
CA PHE A 407 -8.67 8.34 -18.64
C PHE A 407 -7.26 8.81 -19.04
N TYR A 408 -6.28 7.92 -18.99
CA TYR A 408 -4.90 8.24 -19.36
C TYR A 408 -4.74 8.56 -20.85
N ASP A 409 -5.52 7.94 -21.73
CA ASP A 409 -5.54 8.26 -23.17
C ASP A 409 -5.91 9.73 -23.43
N ARG A 410 -6.85 10.26 -22.62
CA ARG A 410 -7.23 11.67 -22.67
C ARG A 410 -6.22 12.59 -22.00
N LEU A 411 -5.68 12.20 -20.84
CA LEU A 411 -4.62 12.96 -20.17
C LEU A 411 -3.38 13.10 -21.08
N TRP A 412 -3.06 12.08 -21.87
CA TRP A 412 -1.94 12.10 -22.81
C TRP A 412 -2.08 13.18 -23.91
N GLN A 413 -3.28 13.71 -24.14
CA GLN A 413 -3.49 14.82 -25.08
C GLN A 413 -3.13 16.19 -24.47
N ASP A 414 -3.01 16.29 -23.14
CA ASP A 414 -2.68 17.55 -22.47
C ASP A 414 -1.19 17.89 -22.61
N ARG A 415 -0.89 18.66 -23.66
CA ARG A 415 0.45 19.21 -23.97
C ARG A 415 0.64 20.65 -23.46
N THR A 416 -0.22 21.14 -22.57
CA THR A 416 -0.04 22.49 -22.00
C THR A 416 1.12 22.53 -21.01
N ALA A 417 1.66 23.72 -20.72
CA ALA A 417 2.83 23.89 -19.86
C ALA A 417 2.64 23.35 -18.43
N ASN A 418 1.40 23.42 -17.92
CA ASN A 418 1.01 22.91 -16.60
C ASN A 418 0.11 21.65 -16.73
N GLY A 419 0.16 21.02 -17.90
CA GLY A 419 -0.65 19.88 -18.26
C GLY A 419 0.04 18.55 -17.97
N PHE A 420 -0.71 17.47 -18.14
CA PHE A 420 -0.27 16.12 -17.79
C PHE A 420 1.09 15.74 -18.38
N ARG A 421 1.32 15.94 -19.68
CA ARG A 421 2.61 15.54 -20.31
C ARG A 421 3.79 16.35 -19.79
N ALA A 422 3.60 17.64 -19.53
CA ALA A 422 4.65 18.50 -19.00
C ALA A 422 5.00 18.11 -17.56
N THR A 423 3.98 17.92 -16.73
CA THR A 423 4.16 17.47 -15.34
C THR A 423 4.77 16.07 -15.28
N LEU A 424 4.36 15.15 -16.15
CA LEU A 424 4.92 13.80 -16.25
C LEU A 424 6.40 13.80 -16.58
N ARG A 425 6.82 14.56 -17.61
CA ARG A 425 8.22 14.65 -18.00
C ARG A 425 9.09 15.23 -16.89
N THR A 426 8.63 16.31 -16.25
CA THR A 426 9.33 16.92 -15.11
C THR A 426 9.43 15.95 -13.94
N ARG A 427 8.33 15.28 -13.58
CA ARG A 427 8.29 14.33 -12.48
C ARG A 427 9.14 13.09 -12.75
N TRP A 428 9.17 12.60 -13.99
CA TRP A 428 10.08 11.53 -14.40
C TRP A 428 11.54 11.94 -14.20
N ALA A 429 11.93 13.12 -14.71
CA ALA A 429 13.29 13.63 -14.57
C ALA A 429 13.70 13.82 -13.09
N GLU A 430 12.78 14.25 -12.23
CA GLU A 430 13.00 14.35 -10.78
C GLU A 430 13.22 12.98 -10.15
N LEU A 431 12.28 12.04 -10.35
CA LEU A 431 12.36 10.70 -9.76
C LEU A 431 13.56 9.90 -10.27
N ARG A 432 13.97 10.10 -11.54
CA ARG A 432 15.14 9.43 -12.12
C ARG A 432 16.47 9.84 -11.51
N GLN A 433 16.53 10.94 -10.75
CA GLN A 433 17.76 11.34 -10.04
C GLN A 433 18.04 10.48 -8.81
N THR A 434 17.02 9.89 -8.19
CA THR A 434 17.15 9.21 -6.89
C THR A 434 16.28 7.96 -6.78
N ILE A 435 14.95 8.13 -6.75
CA ILE A 435 13.98 7.09 -6.38
C ILE A 435 13.81 6.03 -7.48
N ILE A 436 13.64 6.46 -8.73
CA ILE A 436 13.52 5.55 -9.87
C ILE A 436 14.92 5.42 -10.44
N THR A 437 15.75 4.55 -9.88
CA THR A 437 17.03 4.14 -10.47
C THR A 437 17.13 2.63 -10.43
N GLU A 438 17.94 2.05 -11.33
CA GLU A 438 18.15 0.60 -11.33
C GLU A 438 18.71 0.14 -9.97
N GLU A 439 19.71 0.85 -9.45
CA GLU A 439 20.32 0.60 -8.15
C GLU A 439 19.31 0.69 -7.01
N HIS A 440 18.62 1.83 -6.85
CA HIS A 440 17.69 2.04 -5.73
C HIS A 440 16.53 1.05 -5.72
N ILE A 441 16.00 0.70 -6.89
CA ILE A 441 14.92 -0.30 -7.01
C ILE A 441 15.46 -1.69 -6.69
N LEU A 442 16.58 -2.11 -7.30
CA LEU A 442 17.14 -3.44 -7.04
C LEU A 442 17.62 -3.62 -5.60
N ASP A 443 18.07 -2.56 -4.93
CA ASP A 443 18.44 -2.61 -3.52
C ASP A 443 17.26 -2.94 -2.61
N LYS A 444 16.03 -2.53 -2.97
CA LYS A 444 14.82 -2.99 -2.25
C LYS A 444 14.61 -4.49 -2.39
N PHE A 445 14.76 -5.00 -3.61
CA PHE A 445 14.65 -6.44 -3.89
C PHE A 445 15.72 -7.22 -3.13
N ARG A 446 16.98 -6.78 -3.22
CA ARG A 446 18.13 -7.37 -2.52
C ARG A 446 17.95 -7.35 -1.02
N ALA A 447 17.59 -6.21 -0.42
CA ALA A 447 17.38 -6.11 1.02
C ALA A 447 16.31 -7.08 1.53
N ASN A 448 15.19 -7.18 0.79
CA ASN A 448 14.12 -8.14 1.10
C ASN A 448 14.58 -9.59 0.91
N GLN A 449 15.26 -9.91 -0.19
CA GLN A 449 15.79 -11.26 -0.45
C GLN A 449 16.83 -11.66 0.58
N ASP A 450 17.78 -10.78 0.90
CA ASP A 450 18.82 -10.99 1.90
C ASP A 450 18.22 -11.24 3.28
N LEU A 451 17.12 -10.57 3.64
CA LEU A 451 16.42 -10.83 4.89
C LEU A 451 15.87 -12.27 4.93
N LEU A 452 15.24 -12.72 3.85
CA LEU A 452 14.68 -14.07 3.76
C LEU A 452 15.78 -15.14 3.70
N GLN A 453 16.85 -14.92 2.92
CA GLN A 453 18.00 -15.83 2.82
C GLN A 453 18.77 -15.92 4.14
N ARG A 454 19.03 -14.80 4.82
CA ARG A 454 19.72 -14.81 6.12
C ARG A 454 18.93 -15.53 7.19
N ASN A 455 17.63 -15.73 7.00
CA ASN A 455 16.76 -16.50 7.87
C ASN A 455 16.48 -17.91 7.33
N ALA A 456 17.19 -18.40 6.32
CA ALA A 456 16.97 -19.72 5.70
C ALA A 456 15.50 -19.99 5.30
N VAL A 457 14.75 -18.93 4.95
CA VAL A 457 13.32 -19.02 4.66
C VAL A 457 13.04 -19.91 3.46
N TYR A 458 13.89 -19.89 2.44
CA TYR A 458 13.63 -20.64 1.20
C TYR A 458 13.76 -22.15 1.37
N GLU A 459 14.66 -22.63 2.24
CA GLU A 459 14.69 -24.04 2.63
C GLU A 459 13.38 -24.44 3.30
N ARG A 460 12.90 -23.60 4.22
CA ARG A 460 11.63 -23.84 4.92
C ARG A 460 10.40 -23.72 4.03
N GLU A 461 10.40 -22.79 3.06
CA GLU A 461 9.34 -22.72 2.05
C GLU A 461 9.27 -24.01 1.23
N GLN A 462 10.40 -24.58 0.83
CA GLN A 462 10.45 -25.86 0.13
C GLN A 462 9.92 -27.02 0.99
N LEU A 463 10.26 -27.02 2.29
CA LEU A 463 9.71 -27.99 3.25
C LEU A 463 8.19 -27.85 3.40
N ALA A 464 7.68 -26.62 3.43
CA ALA A 464 6.24 -26.36 3.56
C ALA A 464 5.46 -26.68 2.27
N TRP A 465 6.07 -26.44 1.11
CA TRP A 465 5.43 -26.51 -0.20
C TRP A 465 6.36 -27.19 -1.21
N THR A 466 6.12 -28.47 -1.50
CA THR A 466 6.96 -29.28 -2.39
C THR A 466 7.06 -28.75 -3.82
N GLY A 467 6.09 -27.93 -4.26
CA GLY A 467 6.13 -27.24 -5.56
C GLY A 467 7.02 -25.99 -5.58
N PHE A 468 7.56 -25.55 -4.45
CA PHE A 468 8.51 -24.45 -4.40
C PHE A 468 9.92 -24.97 -4.73
N ALA A 469 10.53 -24.38 -5.76
CA ALA A 469 11.85 -24.78 -6.25
C ALA A 469 12.89 -23.67 -6.04
N PRO A 470 13.66 -23.69 -4.94
CA PRO A 470 14.66 -22.65 -4.65
C PRO A 470 15.71 -22.45 -5.75
N ALA A 471 16.05 -23.52 -6.49
CA ALA A 471 17.03 -23.45 -7.57
C ALA A 471 16.59 -22.51 -8.72
N GLU A 472 15.28 -22.42 -8.99
CA GLU A 472 14.72 -21.55 -10.02
C GLU A 472 14.78 -20.06 -9.62
N MET A 473 15.07 -19.76 -8.35
CA MET A 473 15.22 -18.41 -7.82
C MET A 473 16.57 -17.79 -8.15
N ASN A 474 17.62 -18.61 -8.34
CA ASN A 474 18.99 -18.13 -8.48
C ASN A 474 19.18 -17.16 -9.65
N THR A 475 18.35 -17.27 -10.69
CA THR A 475 18.38 -16.39 -11.87
C THR A 475 17.27 -15.34 -11.87
N GLN A 476 16.36 -15.36 -10.89
CA GLN A 476 15.17 -14.50 -10.90
C GLN A 476 15.50 -13.02 -10.62
N LEU A 477 16.45 -12.76 -9.73
CA LEU A 477 16.89 -11.38 -9.50
C LEU A 477 17.65 -10.84 -10.73
N ASP A 478 18.49 -11.66 -11.37
CA ASP A 478 19.19 -11.29 -12.60
C ASP A 478 18.21 -11.02 -13.76
N TYR A 479 17.16 -11.84 -13.88
CA TYR A 479 16.06 -11.59 -14.81
C TYR A 479 15.40 -10.24 -14.53
N THR A 480 15.02 -9.99 -13.27
CA THR A 480 14.38 -8.73 -12.85
C THR A 480 15.27 -7.53 -13.14
N ALA A 481 16.58 -7.63 -12.89
CA ALA A 481 17.57 -6.58 -13.17
C ALA A 481 17.67 -6.27 -14.66
N ASN A 482 17.84 -7.31 -15.50
CA ASN A 482 17.89 -7.14 -16.95
C ASN A 482 16.58 -6.56 -17.52
N TRP A 483 15.43 -7.03 -17.01
CA TRP A 483 14.13 -6.50 -17.39
C TRP A 483 13.99 -5.03 -17.00
N LEU A 484 14.36 -4.66 -15.78
CA LEU A 484 14.28 -3.29 -15.26
C LEU A 484 15.19 -2.35 -16.06
N ALA A 485 16.43 -2.76 -16.36
CA ALA A 485 17.36 -1.96 -17.16
C ALA A 485 16.78 -1.64 -18.55
N ASN A 486 16.19 -2.65 -19.21
CA ASN A 486 15.54 -2.48 -20.51
C ASN A 486 14.27 -1.61 -20.40
N ARG A 487 13.49 -1.78 -19.33
CA ARG A 487 12.29 -0.99 -19.07
C ARG A 487 12.62 0.48 -18.84
N LEU A 488 13.61 0.78 -17.99
CA LEU A 488 14.05 2.14 -17.72
C LEU A 488 14.58 2.81 -18.99
N ARG A 489 15.37 2.10 -19.82
CA ARG A 489 15.83 2.64 -21.11
C ARG A 489 14.66 3.04 -22.01
N PHE A 490 13.63 2.20 -22.10
CA PHE A 490 12.43 2.51 -22.87
C PHE A 490 11.67 3.72 -22.30
N LEU A 491 11.47 3.76 -20.97
CA LEU A 491 10.75 4.85 -20.32
C LEU A 491 11.53 6.17 -20.35
N ASP A 492 12.86 6.13 -20.29
CA ASP A 492 13.72 7.31 -20.48
C ASP A 492 13.53 7.91 -21.87
N ALA A 493 13.50 7.07 -22.91
CA ALA A 493 13.19 7.53 -24.27
C ALA A 493 11.75 8.05 -24.39
N THR A 494 10.79 7.42 -23.72
CA THR A 494 9.35 7.72 -23.88
C THR A 494 8.91 8.94 -23.08
N PHE A 495 9.24 8.99 -21.79
CA PHE A 495 8.86 10.07 -20.87
C PHE A 495 9.85 11.23 -20.88
N GLY A 496 11.11 11.00 -21.27
CA GLY A 496 12.11 12.04 -21.46
C GLY A 496 11.99 12.80 -22.78
N ALA A 497 11.32 12.22 -23.79
CA ALA A 497 11.18 12.80 -25.12
C ALA A 497 10.63 14.24 -25.09
N PRO A 498 11.24 15.18 -25.84
CA PRO A 498 10.68 16.51 -25.98
C PRO A 498 9.34 16.45 -26.73
N PHE A 499 8.47 17.40 -26.43
CA PHE A 499 7.23 17.60 -27.17
C PHE A 499 6.91 19.09 -27.19
N ASP A 500 6.18 19.52 -28.21
CA ASP A 500 5.78 20.91 -28.34
C ASP A 500 4.74 21.26 -27.28
N ILE A 501 5.07 22.23 -26.43
CA ILE A 501 4.13 22.78 -25.48
C ILE A 501 3.11 23.60 -26.28
N ILE A 502 1.85 23.20 -26.19
CA ILE A 502 0.75 24.00 -26.73
C ILE A 502 0.46 25.10 -25.72
N THR A 503 0.92 26.31 -26.00
CA THR A 503 0.41 27.49 -25.31
C THR A 503 -1.04 27.65 -25.72
N ALA A 504 -1.95 27.32 -24.81
CA ALA A 504 -3.31 27.80 -24.95
C ALA A 504 -3.22 29.33 -25.00
N THR A 505 -3.35 29.91 -26.20
CA THR A 505 -3.77 31.31 -26.27
C THR A 505 -5.05 31.35 -25.46
N PRO A 506 -5.14 32.14 -24.37
CA PRO A 506 -6.40 32.29 -23.71
C PRO A 506 -7.34 32.82 -24.79
N VAL A 507 -8.26 31.98 -25.26
CA VAL A 507 -9.42 32.46 -25.98
C VAL A 507 -10.24 33.14 -24.90
N ALA A 508 -9.83 34.36 -24.59
CA ALA A 508 -10.47 35.27 -23.66
C ALA A 508 -11.92 35.33 -24.06
N ALA A 509 -12.83 34.71 -23.30
CA ALA A 509 -14.26 34.98 -23.27
C ALA A 509 -14.95 35.36 -24.61
N ALA A 510 -14.43 34.92 -25.77
CA ALA A 510 -14.66 35.65 -27.02
C ALA A 510 -16.09 35.50 -27.53
N ASN A 511 -16.81 34.52 -26.98
CA ASN A 511 -18.21 34.26 -27.29
C ASN A 511 -19.18 34.67 -26.16
N ARG A 512 -18.73 35.22 -25.02
CA ARG A 512 -19.66 35.71 -23.98
C ARG A 512 -20.04 37.15 -24.26
N LEU A 513 -21.33 37.46 -24.35
CA LEU A 513 -21.80 38.85 -24.50
C LEU A 513 -21.44 39.65 -23.23
N MET A 514 -20.78 40.78 -23.40
CA MET A 514 -20.45 41.68 -22.28
C MET A 514 -21.44 42.84 -22.27
N LEU A 515 -22.10 43.03 -21.12
CA LEU A 515 -23.08 44.08 -20.87
C LEU A 515 -22.68 44.81 -19.59
N TYR A 516 -22.49 46.13 -19.66
CA TYR A 516 -22.11 46.92 -18.50
C TYR A 516 -22.64 48.37 -18.56
N PRO A 517 -22.99 48.99 -17.41
CA PRO A 517 -23.04 48.36 -16.08
C PRO A 517 -24.16 47.30 -16.00
N ASN A 518 -23.98 46.33 -15.11
CA ASN A 518 -24.96 45.28 -14.84
C ASN A 518 -24.85 44.90 -13.34
N PRO A 519 -25.79 45.30 -12.48
CA PRO A 519 -27.08 45.92 -12.79
C PRO A 519 -27.00 47.34 -13.40
N SER A 520 -28.05 47.78 -14.09
CA SER A 520 -28.18 49.15 -14.64
C SER A 520 -29.59 49.71 -14.41
N SER A 521 -29.74 51.02 -14.23
CA SER A 521 -31.03 51.72 -14.12
C SER A 521 -31.27 52.71 -15.25
N ASP A 522 -30.26 52.98 -16.10
CA ASP A 522 -30.32 54.02 -17.10
C ASP A 522 -29.89 53.53 -18.50
N VAL A 523 -28.66 53.06 -18.63
CA VAL A 523 -28.04 52.71 -19.91
C VAL A 523 -27.19 51.46 -19.73
N ILE A 524 -27.21 50.58 -20.72
CA ILE A 524 -26.25 49.46 -20.84
C ILE A 524 -25.38 49.64 -22.08
N THR A 525 -24.09 49.38 -21.94
CA THR A 525 -23.14 49.27 -23.05
C THR A 525 -23.05 47.82 -23.47
N VAL A 526 -23.15 47.56 -24.78
CA VAL A 526 -23.17 46.22 -25.36
C VAL A 526 -21.90 46.01 -26.18
N GLU A 527 -21.05 45.04 -25.83
CA GLU A 527 -19.87 44.72 -26.66
C GLU A 527 -20.24 43.77 -27.79
N THR A 528 -20.55 44.36 -28.95
CA THR A 528 -21.01 43.62 -30.12
C THR A 528 -19.88 42.80 -30.75
N GLY A 529 -18.65 43.33 -30.73
CA GLY A 529 -17.48 42.71 -31.37
C GLY A 529 -17.57 42.63 -32.90
N ALA A 530 -18.61 43.22 -33.52
CA ALA A 530 -18.88 43.16 -34.94
C ALA A 530 -18.74 44.54 -35.60
N THR A 531 -18.28 44.56 -36.86
CA THR A 531 -18.16 45.76 -37.70
C THR A 531 -19.46 46.11 -38.43
N GLY A 532 -20.45 45.21 -38.42
CA GLY A 532 -21.76 45.38 -39.06
C GLY A 532 -22.93 45.51 -38.07
N PRO A 533 -24.17 45.68 -38.56
CA PRO A 533 -25.36 45.71 -37.72
C PRO A 533 -25.55 44.38 -36.99
N THR A 534 -25.89 44.46 -35.71
CA THR A 534 -26.17 43.29 -34.85
C THR A 534 -27.53 43.45 -34.20
N GLU A 535 -28.26 42.37 -34.02
CA GLU A 535 -29.56 42.38 -33.38
C GLU A 535 -29.42 41.98 -31.91
N LEU A 536 -29.92 42.80 -31.01
CA LEU A 536 -30.04 42.50 -29.58
C LEU A 536 -31.51 42.25 -29.24
N THR A 537 -31.78 41.13 -28.58
CA THR A 537 -33.08 40.87 -27.93
C THR A 537 -32.92 40.74 -26.42
N LEU A 538 -33.84 41.32 -25.65
CA LEU A 538 -33.99 41.09 -24.21
C LEU A 538 -35.31 40.36 -23.95
N ARG A 539 -35.24 39.25 -23.20
CA ARG A 539 -36.41 38.48 -22.76
C ARG A 539 -36.49 38.45 -21.25
N ASP A 540 -37.69 38.55 -20.70
CA ASP A 540 -37.90 38.34 -19.26
C ASP A 540 -37.78 36.84 -18.90
N LEU A 541 -37.88 36.51 -17.61
CA LEU A 541 -37.75 35.14 -17.11
C LEU A 541 -38.86 34.19 -17.57
N THR A 542 -39.97 34.72 -18.10
CA THR A 542 -41.03 33.92 -18.71
C THR A 542 -40.77 33.62 -20.19
N GLY A 543 -39.68 34.16 -20.75
CA GLY A 543 -39.30 34.03 -22.16
C GLY A 543 -39.97 35.07 -23.07
N ARG A 544 -40.82 35.95 -22.52
CA ARG A 544 -41.49 37.01 -23.28
C ARG A 544 -40.46 38.04 -23.75
N LEU A 545 -40.55 38.43 -25.02
CA LEU A 545 -39.71 39.46 -25.63
C LEU A 545 -40.09 40.83 -25.07
N VAL A 546 -39.11 41.54 -24.51
CA VAL A 546 -39.30 42.84 -23.86
C VAL A 546 -38.64 43.96 -24.67
N LEU A 547 -37.55 43.64 -25.37
CA LEU A 547 -36.89 44.57 -26.29
C LEU A 547 -36.27 43.80 -27.46
N GLN A 548 -36.37 44.35 -28.66
CA GLN A 548 -35.62 43.93 -29.84
C GLN A 548 -35.12 45.18 -30.55
N THR A 549 -33.81 45.28 -30.78
CA THR A 549 -33.20 46.46 -31.41
C THR A 549 -31.99 46.08 -32.24
N THR A 550 -31.75 46.84 -33.31
CA THR A 550 -30.53 46.75 -34.10
C THR A 550 -29.49 47.72 -33.54
N LEU A 551 -28.33 47.19 -33.23
CA LEU A 551 -27.17 47.89 -32.71
C LEU A 551 -26.12 48.07 -33.80
N ARG A 552 -25.48 49.25 -33.82
CA ARG A 552 -24.40 49.59 -34.76
C ARG A 552 -23.17 50.06 -33.98
N GLY A 553 -21.98 49.67 -34.46
CA GLY A 553 -20.71 49.94 -33.80
C GLY A 553 -20.30 48.86 -32.79
N SER A 554 -19.07 48.96 -32.27
CA SER A 554 -18.46 47.94 -31.41
C SER A 554 -18.94 47.98 -29.96
N LYS A 555 -19.34 49.16 -29.46
CA LYS A 555 -19.80 49.39 -28.08
C LYS A 555 -21.01 50.35 -27.98
N PRO A 556 -22.13 50.05 -28.65
CA PRO A 556 -23.33 50.87 -28.59
C PRO A 556 -23.90 50.94 -27.16
N ARG A 557 -24.45 52.11 -26.83
CA ARG A 557 -25.16 52.38 -25.59
C ARG A 557 -26.66 52.29 -25.83
N LEU A 558 -27.35 51.51 -25.01
CA LEU A 558 -28.78 51.28 -25.08
C LEU A 558 -29.46 51.86 -23.83
N ASP A 559 -30.42 52.75 -24.02
CA ASP A 559 -31.27 53.27 -22.94
C ASP A 559 -32.25 52.20 -22.47
N VAL A 560 -32.24 51.92 -21.17
CA VAL A 560 -33.06 50.89 -20.53
C VAL A 560 -34.02 51.47 -19.50
N ARG A 561 -34.12 52.80 -19.36
CA ARG A 561 -34.99 53.46 -18.37
C ARG A 561 -36.46 53.12 -18.50
N GLN A 562 -36.89 52.77 -19.71
CA GLN A 562 -38.27 52.42 -20.03
C GLN A 562 -38.58 50.94 -19.76
N LEU A 563 -37.57 50.12 -19.44
CA LEU A 563 -37.76 48.71 -19.17
C LEU A 563 -38.20 48.50 -17.71
N PRO A 564 -39.16 47.60 -17.43
CA PRO A 564 -39.50 47.26 -16.06
C PRO A 564 -38.27 46.75 -15.28
N LYS A 565 -38.28 46.97 -13.96
CA LYS A 565 -37.25 46.41 -13.08
C LYS A 565 -37.31 44.88 -13.11
N GLY A 566 -36.17 44.21 -13.29
CA GLY A 566 -36.14 42.76 -13.38
C GLY A 566 -34.86 42.18 -13.98
N LEU A 567 -34.80 40.84 -14.00
CA LEU A 567 -33.72 40.06 -14.62
C LEU A 567 -34.12 39.66 -16.04
N TYR A 568 -33.24 39.94 -17.00
CA TYR A 568 -33.44 39.66 -18.42
C TYR A 568 -32.34 38.77 -18.98
N LEU A 569 -32.70 37.92 -19.96
CA LEU A 569 -31.76 37.23 -20.83
C LEU A 569 -31.56 38.06 -22.10
N ALA A 570 -30.32 38.50 -22.31
CA ALA A 570 -29.89 39.19 -23.52
C ALA A 570 -29.31 38.19 -24.52
N THR A 571 -29.67 38.36 -25.80
CA THR A 571 -29.15 37.56 -26.91
C THR A 571 -28.75 38.49 -28.04
N LEU A 572 -27.50 38.38 -28.49
CA LEU A 572 -26.95 39.16 -29.60
C LEU A 572 -26.69 38.24 -30.79
N SER A 573 -27.26 38.61 -31.93
CA SER A 573 -27.13 37.90 -33.22
C SER A 573 -26.48 38.81 -34.26
N ALA A 574 -25.51 38.28 -35.02
CA ALA A 574 -24.84 39.00 -36.09
C ALA A 574 -24.91 38.20 -37.40
N SER A 575 -25.09 38.88 -38.53
CA SER A 575 -25.06 38.23 -39.85
C SER A 575 -23.69 37.56 -40.08
N GLY A 576 -23.67 36.24 -40.27
CA GLY A 576 -22.45 35.46 -40.49
C GLY A 576 -21.83 34.81 -39.23
N GLN A 577 -22.42 34.99 -38.04
CA GLN A 577 -22.04 34.20 -36.85
C GLN A 577 -22.89 32.91 -36.76
N LEU A 578 -22.22 31.77 -36.55
CA LEU A 578 -22.85 30.44 -36.47
C LEU A 578 -23.75 30.25 -35.22
N ALA A 579 -23.55 31.04 -34.16
CA ALA A 579 -24.34 30.96 -32.93
C ALA A 579 -24.49 32.34 -32.26
N PRO A 580 -25.66 32.64 -31.66
CA PRO A 580 -25.87 33.90 -30.93
C PRO A 580 -25.12 33.92 -29.59
N ARG A 581 -24.67 35.11 -29.17
CA ARG A 581 -24.00 35.34 -27.88
C ARG A 581 -25.03 35.73 -26.83
N THR A 582 -24.94 35.19 -25.61
CA THR A 582 -25.91 35.48 -24.54
C THR A 582 -25.28 36.03 -23.27
N ALA A 583 -26.06 36.80 -22.52
CA ALA A 583 -25.73 37.30 -21.19
C ALA A 583 -26.99 37.55 -20.35
N ARG A 584 -26.84 37.56 -19.02
CA ARG A 584 -27.90 37.99 -18.09
C ARG A 584 -27.70 39.47 -17.77
N VAL A 585 -28.78 40.26 -17.71
CA VAL A 585 -28.73 41.67 -17.30
C VAL A 585 -29.84 41.99 -16.30
N VAL A 586 -29.50 42.70 -15.23
CA VAL A 586 -30.43 43.17 -14.20
C VAL A 586 -30.74 44.64 -14.44
N ILE A 587 -32.02 44.98 -14.59
CA ILE A 587 -32.50 46.37 -14.69
C ILE A 587 -33.12 46.77 -13.35
N ASN A 588 -32.64 47.86 -12.76
CA ASN A 588 -32.93 48.29 -11.39
C ASN A 588 -33.90 49.46 -11.27
#